data_AF-A0AAJ4RBA0-F1
#
_entry.id   AF-A0AAJ4RBA0-F1
#
_cell.length_a   1.000
_cell.length_b   1.000
_cell.length_c   1.000
_cell.angle_alpha   90.00
_cell.angle_beta   90.00
_cell.angle_gamma   90.00
#
_symmetry.space_group_name_H-M   'P 1'
#
loop_
_entity.id
_entity.type
_entity.pdbx_description
1 polymer ?
#
loop_
_entity_poly.entity_id
_entity_poly.type
_entity_poly.pdbx_seq_one_letter_code
_entity_poly.pdbx_strand_id
1 'polypeptide(L)'
;MNIVNIPNKVIYDLYNKEMTPLQRRCFLIFIQNAKHQLKEIKKIKKDIIKESADFPSFWEQYLNNNILFFTFSLKELKRLVKLGKRPEKELIKLLYEMKTIELNTIEKDGEIGIYKIEDILDKTTGFEEIRLGQVVPEVVITKDNVKYALSPLIVREIDSMSSYTNINLENYNTFSSPKAQRIYEVLLDKFLSQQRFKKEEEILTKWFDVSSLYKILNVRNKTPYKDFKKFYIKKAIENINKKELEFKIVSFEEHKENRRITKVRFILKANKQSKNLLQKTSNPLEIIREKVQNEEITFAEFVSSLRKLRNIQICNKLPFYKPYLVLRVNNLSFLELYNPENNEVIELDNKDVNNIRKYLYENPKKIGAIEKIDVEVEKIKEKTIGKIYHFKKKKFNYCVKIENVKKEEKQITFIGTELITGKKDFYMKINKNELDKFISSLKNEIDIEEVKKENEIIKEEKLRDFYQKHINKVESFIKELEKKSAEIANKMLQYDESSKEYEELAKELTHNDSVLVSFSNAYYNNEVFRLNAKNLELFEKYVISGEL
;
A
#
# COMPACT_ATOMS: atom_id res chain seq x y z
N MET A 1 -10.80 -17.98 14.57
CA MET A 1 -10.76 -17.82 13.09
C MET A 1 -9.90 -18.94 12.53
N ASN A 2 -10.48 -19.86 11.76
CA ASN A 2 -9.76 -21.02 11.23
C ASN A 2 -8.97 -20.63 9.96
N ILE A 3 -7.78 -20.03 10.16
CA ILE A 3 -6.88 -19.64 9.05
C ILE A 3 -5.93 -20.79 8.74
N VAL A 4 -5.94 -21.25 7.49
CA VAL A 4 -4.98 -22.23 6.96
C VAL A 4 -3.91 -21.49 6.17
N ASN A 5 -2.65 -21.85 6.40
CA ASN A 5 -1.53 -21.39 5.57
C ASN A 5 -1.23 -22.47 4.53
N ILE A 6 -1.63 -22.25 3.28
CA ILE A 6 -1.39 -23.21 2.21
C ILE A 6 -0.12 -22.80 1.46
N PRO A 7 0.86 -23.70 1.26
CA PRO A 7 1.99 -23.41 0.40
C PRO A 7 1.53 -23.04 -1.02
N ASN A 8 2.08 -21.98 -1.62
CA ASN A 8 1.59 -21.53 -2.93
C ASN A 8 1.82 -22.59 -4.01
N LYS A 9 2.92 -23.36 -3.93
CA LYS A 9 3.13 -24.49 -4.86
C LYS A 9 1.97 -25.48 -4.83
N VAL A 10 1.43 -25.81 -3.64
CA VAL A 10 0.24 -26.66 -3.48
C VAL A 10 -1.04 -26.04 -4.08
N ILE A 11 -1.10 -24.71 -4.17
CA ILE A 11 -2.17 -24.01 -4.91
C ILE A 11 -2.01 -24.21 -6.42
N TYR A 12 -0.79 -24.17 -6.95
CA TYR A 12 -0.55 -24.31 -8.39
C TYR A 12 -0.36 -25.75 -8.87
N ASP A 13 -0.23 -26.71 -7.95
CA ASP A 13 -0.14 -28.12 -8.27
C ASP A 13 -1.34 -28.60 -9.10
N LEU A 14 -1.03 -29.47 -10.06
CA LEU A 14 -1.99 -30.08 -10.96
C LEU A 14 -2.36 -31.45 -10.41
N TYR A 15 -3.62 -31.85 -10.54
CA TYR A 15 -4.11 -33.13 -10.03
C TYR A 15 -4.63 -34.00 -11.17
N ASN A 16 -4.41 -35.31 -11.08
CA ASN A 16 -4.92 -36.28 -12.06
C ASN A 16 -6.45 -36.23 -12.17
N LYS A 17 -7.12 -35.95 -11.07
CA LYS A 17 -8.56 -35.74 -10.96
C LYS A 17 -8.89 -34.54 -10.08
N GLU A 18 -10.01 -33.88 -10.36
CA GLU A 18 -10.46 -32.75 -9.57
C GLU A 18 -10.97 -33.21 -8.19
N MET A 19 -10.48 -32.55 -7.14
CA MET A 19 -11.01 -32.75 -5.78
C MET A 19 -12.43 -32.19 -5.69
N THR A 20 -13.34 -32.94 -5.07
CA THR A 20 -14.64 -32.40 -4.66
C THR A 20 -14.44 -31.31 -3.60
N PRO A 21 -15.44 -30.43 -3.35
CA PRO A 21 -15.28 -29.38 -2.35
C PRO A 21 -15.01 -29.92 -0.96
N LEU A 22 -15.59 -31.06 -0.59
CA LEU A 22 -15.34 -31.72 0.69
C LEU A 22 -13.93 -32.33 0.77
N GLN A 23 -13.46 -32.96 -0.30
CA GLN A 23 -12.09 -33.51 -0.36
C GLN A 23 -11.07 -32.39 -0.21
N ARG A 24 -11.27 -31.27 -0.91
CA ARG A 24 -10.38 -30.11 -0.82
C ARG A 24 -10.39 -29.51 0.58
N ARG A 25 -11.56 -29.35 1.22
CA ARG A 25 -11.63 -28.86 2.61
C ARG A 25 -10.90 -29.79 3.58
N CYS A 26 -11.11 -31.09 3.48
CA CYS A 26 -10.42 -32.10 4.29
C CYS A 26 -8.90 -32.00 4.11
N PHE A 27 -8.44 -31.86 2.86
CA PHE A 27 -7.03 -31.69 2.54
C PHE A 27 -6.44 -30.41 3.17
N LEU A 28 -7.14 -29.28 3.16
CA LEU A 28 -6.68 -28.05 3.81
C LEU A 28 -6.56 -28.19 5.34
N ILE A 29 -7.49 -28.92 5.96
CA ILE A 29 -7.44 -29.24 7.39
C ILE A 29 -6.22 -30.12 7.69
N PHE A 30 -5.95 -31.11 6.84
CA PHE A 30 -4.76 -31.96 6.97
C PHE A 30 -3.46 -31.18 6.82
N ILE A 31 -3.35 -30.26 5.85
CA ILE A 31 -2.19 -29.37 5.72
C ILE A 31 -1.98 -28.55 7.01
N GLN A 32 -3.05 -27.97 7.56
CA GLN A 32 -2.95 -27.15 8.77
C GLN A 32 -2.47 -27.96 9.97
N ASN A 33 -3.02 -29.16 10.17
CA ASN A 33 -2.64 -30.02 11.26
C ASN A 33 -1.22 -30.58 11.10
N ALA A 34 -0.86 -31.05 9.90
CA ALA A 34 0.49 -31.52 9.59
C ALA A 34 1.52 -30.42 9.88
N LYS A 35 1.23 -29.16 9.52
CA LYS A 35 2.08 -28.01 9.85
C LYS A 35 2.30 -27.83 11.36
N HIS A 36 1.28 -28.08 12.19
CA HIS A 36 1.42 -27.99 13.64
C HIS A 36 2.34 -29.10 14.16
N GLN A 37 2.02 -30.34 13.83
CA GLN A 37 2.76 -31.51 14.32
C GLN A 37 4.19 -31.55 13.78
N LEU A 38 4.43 -31.12 12.55
CA LEU A 38 5.77 -31.09 11.96
C LEU A 38 6.74 -30.20 12.75
N LYS A 39 6.25 -29.11 13.37
CA LYS A 39 7.06 -28.28 14.27
C LYS A 39 7.48 -29.02 15.53
N GLU A 40 6.56 -29.79 16.11
CA GLU A 40 6.81 -30.60 17.31
C GLU A 40 7.80 -31.72 16.99
N ILE A 41 7.61 -32.41 15.87
CA ILE A 41 8.49 -33.47 15.37
C ILE A 41 9.91 -32.93 15.15
N LYS A 42 10.03 -31.79 14.45
CA LYS A 42 11.31 -31.15 14.16
C LYS A 42 12.04 -30.77 15.45
N LYS A 43 11.32 -30.27 16.45
CA LYS A 43 11.87 -29.95 17.77
C LYS A 43 12.41 -31.22 18.47
N ILE A 44 11.58 -32.27 18.57
CA ILE A 44 11.97 -33.54 19.18
C ILE A 44 13.22 -34.12 18.50
N LYS A 45 13.27 -34.16 17.16
CA LYS A 45 14.43 -34.68 16.42
C LYS A 45 15.68 -33.81 16.63
N LYS A 46 15.52 -32.49 16.73
CA LYS A 46 16.63 -31.58 17.05
C LYS A 46 17.23 -31.87 18.43
N ASP A 47 16.38 -32.09 19.42
CA ASP A 47 16.80 -32.36 20.80
C ASP A 47 17.52 -33.73 20.91
N ILE A 48 17.08 -34.73 20.15
CA ILE A 48 17.69 -36.08 20.11
C ILE A 48 19.10 -36.03 19.49
N ILE A 49 19.31 -35.23 18.45
CA ILE A 49 20.53 -35.28 17.62
C ILE A 49 21.69 -34.46 18.22
N LYS A 50 21.49 -33.81 19.39
CA LYS A 50 22.49 -33.02 20.12
C LYS A 50 23.36 -32.15 19.21
N GLU A 51 22.85 -30.97 18.81
CA GLU A 51 23.60 -29.89 18.11
C GLU A 51 24.69 -30.36 17.11
N SER A 52 24.43 -31.42 16.34
CA SER A 52 25.32 -31.76 15.22
C SER A 52 25.38 -30.57 14.26
N ALA A 53 26.56 -30.25 13.75
CA ALA A 53 26.81 -29.06 12.92
C ALA A 53 25.98 -28.97 11.63
N ASP A 54 25.18 -29.99 11.28
CA ASP A 54 24.34 -30.00 10.09
C ASP A 54 22.93 -30.60 10.29
N PHE A 55 22.21 -30.16 11.33
CA PHE A 55 20.78 -30.48 11.50
C PHE A 55 19.91 -30.14 10.26
N PRO A 56 20.15 -29.04 9.51
CA PRO A 56 19.41 -28.75 8.29
C PRO A 56 19.50 -29.86 7.24
N SER A 57 20.71 -30.34 6.90
CA SER A 57 20.86 -31.43 5.92
C SER A 57 20.30 -32.75 6.44
N PHE A 58 20.48 -33.04 7.74
CA PHE A 58 19.84 -34.21 8.37
C PHE A 58 18.32 -34.13 8.20
N TRP A 59 17.71 -32.99 8.48
CA TRP A 59 16.26 -32.82 8.44
C TRP A 59 15.71 -32.97 7.02
N GLU A 60 16.43 -32.43 6.03
CA GLU A 60 16.08 -32.61 4.62
C GLU A 60 16.15 -34.08 4.20
N GLN A 61 17.24 -34.78 4.53
CA GLN A 61 17.37 -36.22 4.28
C GLN A 61 16.29 -37.03 5.02
N TYR A 62 15.97 -36.63 6.26
CA TYR A 62 14.92 -37.27 7.05
C TYR A 62 13.56 -37.17 6.35
N LEU A 63 13.17 -35.98 5.87
CA LEU A 63 11.93 -35.81 5.10
C LEU A 63 11.94 -36.53 3.74
N ASN A 64 13.12 -36.71 3.14
CA ASN A 64 13.28 -37.42 1.87
C ASN A 64 13.20 -38.94 2.01
N ASN A 65 13.43 -39.50 3.20
CA ASN A 65 13.53 -40.95 3.42
C ASN A 65 12.41 -41.52 4.28
N ASN A 66 11.59 -40.67 4.92
CA ASN A 66 10.54 -41.10 5.84
C ASN A 66 9.17 -40.58 5.42
N ILE A 67 8.15 -41.40 5.69
CA ILE A 67 6.76 -40.97 5.65
C ILE A 67 6.28 -40.71 7.07
N LEU A 68 5.77 -39.50 7.27
CA LEU A 68 5.31 -39.02 8.55
C LEU A 68 3.81 -39.23 8.67
N PHE A 69 3.41 -39.99 9.68
CA PHE A 69 2.01 -40.07 10.08
C PHE A 69 1.65 -38.89 10.97
N PHE A 70 0.54 -38.26 10.63
CA PHE A 70 -0.09 -37.22 11.42
C PHE A 70 -1.39 -37.76 12.00
N THR A 71 -1.69 -37.39 13.24
CA THR A 71 -2.91 -37.84 13.92
C THR A 71 -3.91 -36.69 14.04
N PHE A 72 -5.19 -36.93 13.81
CA PHE A 72 -6.22 -35.90 14.00
C PHE A 72 -7.46 -36.47 14.69
N SER A 73 -8.08 -35.68 15.57
CA SER A 73 -9.31 -36.11 16.25
C SER A 73 -10.43 -36.33 15.24
N LEU A 74 -11.03 -37.52 15.26
CA LEU A 74 -12.15 -37.86 14.39
C LEU A 74 -13.37 -36.96 14.66
N LYS A 75 -13.60 -36.62 15.93
CA LYS A 75 -14.67 -35.71 16.37
C LYS A 75 -14.48 -34.32 15.78
N GLU A 76 -13.26 -33.79 15.85
CA GLU A 76 -12.96 -32.47 15.30
C GLU A 76 -13.01 -32.45 13.77
N LEU A 77 -12.53 -33.51 13.10
CA LEU A 77 -12.58 -33.60 11.65
C LEU A 77 -14.02 -33.52 11.13
N LYS A 78 -14.92 -34.29 11.74
CA LYS A 78 -16.36 -34.28 11.42
C LYS A 78 -16.95 -32.87 11.56
N ARG A 79 -16.59 -32.16 12.63
CA ARG A 79 -17.04 -30.78 12.89
C ARG A 79 -16.55 -29.79 11.84
N LEU A 80 -15.28 -29.88 11.44
CA LEU A 80 -14.64 -28.93 10.53
C LEU A 80 -15.00 -29.17 9.06
N VAL A 81 -15.14 -30.43 8.63
CA VAL A 81 -15.52 -30.78 7.24
C VAL A 81 -17.00 -30.46 6.97
N LYS A 82 -17.84 -30.41 8.02
CA LYS A 82 -19.30 -30.17 7.96
C LYS A 82 -20.03 -31.21 7.11
N LEU A 83 -19.88 -32.48 7.48
CA LEU A 83 -20.51 -33.61 6.80
C LEU A 83 -22.02 -33.68 7.07
N GLY A 84 -22.74 -34.42 6.22
CA GLY A 84 -24.20 -34.50 6.23
C GLY A 84 -24.78 -35.42 7.31
N LYS A 85 -25.93 -36.02 7.02
CA LYS A 85 -26.71 -36.83 7.96
C LYS A 85 -26.01 -38.14 8.38
N ARG A 86 -25.03 -38.64 7.61
CA ARG A 86 -24.27 -39.86 7.90
C ARG A 86 -22.77 -39.59 7.90
N PRO A 87 -22.27 -38.78 8.85
CA PRO A 87 -20.93 -38.20 8.78
C PRO A 87 -19.82 -39.25 8.81
N GLU A 88 -20.02 -40.40 9.44
CA GLU A 88 -18.97 -41.42 9.54
C GLU A 88 -18.73 -42.16 8.22
N LYS A 89 -19.79 -42.70 7.61
CA LYS A 89 -19.70 -43.39 6.31
C LYS A 89 -19.24 -42.44 5.20
N GLU A 90 -19.73 -41.20 5.23
CA GLU A 90 -19.30 -40.16 4.29
C GLU A 90 -17.81 -39.80 4.47
N LEU A 91 -17.34 -39.67 5.72
CA LEU A 91 -15.94 -39.38 6.00
C LEU A 91 -15.02 -40.53 5.56
N ILE A 92 -15.38 -41.77 5.87
CA ILE A 92 -14.62 -42.95 5.47
C ILE A 92 -14.48 -42.98 3.95
N LYS A 93 -15.61 -42.86 3.22
CA LYS A 93 -15.61 -42.82 1.76
C LYS A 93 -14.75 -41.66 1.23
N LEU A 94 -14.90 -40.47 1.80
CA LEU A 94 -14.11 -39.28 1.43
C LEU A 94 -12.61 -39.54 1.54
N LEU A 95 -12.16 -40.11 2.66
CA LEU A 95 -10.76 -40.37 2.95
C LEU A 95 -10.17 -41.42 2.01
N TYR A 96 -10.89 -42.51 1.74
CA TYR A 96 -10.43 -43.51 0.77
C TYR A 96 -10.38 -42.96 -0.67
N GLU A 97 -11.35 -42.14 -1.07
CA GLU A 97 -11.33 -41.48 -2.38
C GLU A 97 -10.17 -40.48 -2.54
N MET A 98 -9.67 -39.93 -1.43
CA MET A 98 -8.52 -39.03 -1.43
C MET A 98 -7.20 -39.76 -1.74
N LYS A 99 -7.07 -41.06 -1.40
CA LYS A 99 -5.88 -41.87 -1.72
C LYS A 99 -5.62 -41.98 -3.23
N THR A 100 -6.66 -41.83 -4.05
CA THR A 100 -6.57 -41.94 -5.51
C THR A 100 -6.36 -40.59 -6.22
N ILE A 101 -6.15 -39.49 -5.48
CA ILE A 101 -5.78 -38.19 -6.05
C ILE A 101 -4.25 -38.10 -6.11
N GLU A 102 -3.70 -37.84 -7.29
CA GLU A 102 -2.27 -37.74 -7.53
C GLU A 102 -1.88 -36.36 -8.10
N LEU A 103 -0.64 -35.93 -7.84
CA LEU A 103 -0.03 -34.69 -8.31
C LEU A 103 0.62 -34.90 -9.68
N ASN A 104 0.12 -34.24 -10.73
CA ASN A 104 0.69 -34.31 -12.10
C ASN A 104 1.92 -33.41 -12.30
N THR A 105 2.29 -32.60 -11.30
CA THR A 105 3.29 -31.52 -11.46
C THR A 105 4.74 -32.00 -11.46
N ILE A 106 4.97 -33.32 -11.41
CA ILE A 106 6.29 -33.88 -11.23
C ILE A 106 6.49 -34.92 -12.31
N GLU A 107 7.63 -34.88 -12.99
CA GLU A 107 8.13 -35.94 -13.90
C GLU A 107 8.25 -37.32 -13.22
N LYS A 108 7.79 -37.44 -11.96
CA LYS A 108 7.71 -38.59 -11.08
C LYS A 108 6.28 -39.13 -10.96
N ASP A 109 5.39 -38.84 -11.91
CA ASP A 109 4.10 -39.52 -12.02
C ASP A 109 4.37 -41.04 -12.08
N GLY A 110 4.05 -41.75 -11.00
CA GLY A 110 4.27 -43.19 -10.88
C GLY A 110 5.61 -43.62 -10.26
N GLU A 111 6.48 -42.71 -9.79
CA GLU A 111 7.62 -43.15 -8.98
C GLU A 111 7.14 -43.75 -7.66
N ILE A 112 7.45 -45.03 -7.52
CA ILE A 112 7.29 -45.79 -6.31
C ILE A 112 8.58 -45.63 -5.50
N GLY A 113 8.46 -45.13 -4.27
CA GLY A 113 9.55 -45.17 -3.32
C GLY A 113 9.24 -46.11 -2.18
N ILE A 114 10.27 -46.80 -1.69
CA ILE A 114 10.21 -47.55 -0.44
C ILE A 114 10.58 -46.56 0.66
N TYR A 115 9.64 -46.28 1.54
CA TYR A 115 9.82 -45.31 2.62
C TYR A 115 9.76 -45.99 3.96
N LYS A 116 10.59 -45.52 4.89
CA LYS A 116 10.47 -45.89 6.29
C LYS A 116 9.25 -45.16 6.87
N ILE A 117 8.31 -45.92 7.39
CA ILE A 117 7.21 -45.38 8.19
C ILE A 117 7.75 -45.07 9.57
N GLU A 118 7.59 -43.82 10.00
CA GLU A 118 7.73 -43.47 11.41
C GLU A 118 6.39 -42.98 11.94
N ASP A 119 5.75 -43.81 12.75
CA ASP A 119 4.74 -43.32 13.68
C ASP A 119 5.46 -42.78 14.91
N ILE A 120 5.51 -41.46 14.99
CA ILE A 120 6.27 -40.74 16.02
C ILE A 120 5.65 -40.94 17.42
N LEU A 121 4.39 -41.38 17.48
CA LEU A 121 3.69 -41.67 18.72
C LEU A 121 3.75 -43.16 19.10
N ASP A 122 3.73 -44.07 18.12
CA ASP A 122 3.66 -45.53 18.38
C ASP A 122 5.02 -46.28 18.34
N LYS A 123 6.14 -45.60 18.03
CA LYS A 123 7.49 -46.20 17.93
C LYS A 123 7.62 -47.40 16.97
N THR A 124 6.57 -47.75 16.23
CA THR A 124 6.62 -48.82 15.24
C THR A 124 7.29 -48.29 13.97
N THR A 125 8.28 -49.04 13.49
CA THR A 125 8.98 -48.76 12.24
C THR A 125 8.76 -49.92 11.28
N GLY A 126 8.19 -49.62 10.12
CA GLY A 126 8.02 -50.54 9.00
C GLY A 126 8.46 -49.88 7.70
N PHE A 127 8.53 -50.66 6.63
CA PHE A 127 8.72 -50.13 5.28
C PHE A 127 7.42 -50.33 4.49
N GLU A 128 6.93 -49.28 3.86
CA GLU A 128 5.80 -49.36 2.93
C GLU A 128 6.19 -48.79 1.58
N GLU A 129 5.68 -49.45 0.54
CA GLU A 129 5.78 -49.02 -0.83
C GLU A 129 4.71 -47.97 -1.10
N ILE A 130 5.12 -46.71 -1.31
CA ILE A 130 4.19 -45.59 -1.46
C ILE A 130 4.42 -44.86 -2.78
N ARG A 131 3.32 -44.57 -3.47
CA ARG A 131 3.32 -43.74 -4.67
C ARG A 131 3.49 -42.29 -4.29
N LEU A 132 4.63 -41.71 -4.68
CA LEU A 132 5.00 -40.34 -4.32
C LEU A 132 4.00 -39.27 -4.78
N GLY A 133 3.33 -39.53 -5.91
CA GLY A 133 2.34 -38.62 -6.48
C GLY A 133 1.06 -38.49 -5.63
N GLN A 134 0.73 -39.46 -4.78
CA GLN A 134 -0.55 -39.45 -4.04
C GLN A 134 -0.59 -38.34 -2.99
N VAL A 135 -1.67 -37.56 -3.00
CA VAL A 135 -1.84 -36.43 -2.07
C VAL A 135 -1.91 -36.90 -0.62
N VAL A 136 -2.68 -37.97 -0.38
CA VAL A 136 -2.84 -38.62 0.93
C VAL A 136 -2.60 -40.12 0.73
N PRO A 137 -1.34 -40.57 0.74
CA PRO A 137 -1.00 -41.96 0.39
C PRO A 137 -1.58 -42.98 1.35
N GLU A 138 -1.73 -42.65 2.64
CA GLU A 138 -2.25 -43.57 3.65
C GLU A 138 -3.20 -42.89 4.62
N VAL A 139 -4.25 -43.63 5.03
CA VAL A 139 -5.23 -43.19 6.02
C VAL A 139 -5.70 -44.39 6.84
N VAL A 140 -5.52 -44.31 8.16
CA VAL A 140 -5.99 -45.30 9.12
C VAL A 140 -6.99 -44.64 10.07
N ILE A 141 -8.20 -45.20 10.14
CA ILE A 141 -9.29 -44.67 10.98
C ILE A 141 -9.42 -45.57 12.20
N THR A 142 -9.28 -44.98 13.37
CA THR A 142 -9.52 -45.61 14.68
C THR A 142 -10.82 -45.08 15.28
N LYS A 143 -11.19 -45.56 16.48
CA LYS A 143 -12.40 -45.10 17.19
C LYS A 143 -12.41 -43.58 17.41
N ASP A 144 -11.28 -43.02 17.82
CA ASP A 144 -11.19 -41.61 18.25
C ASP A 144 -10.38 -40.72 17.30
N ASN A 145 -9.52 -41.31 16.47
CA ASN A 145 -8.56 -40.57 15.65
C ASN A 145 -8.49 -41.06 14.21
N VAL A 146 -8.11 -40.15 13.31
CA VAL A 146 -7.65 -40.45 11.95
C VAL A 146 -6.15 -40.25 11.91
N LYS A 147 -5.40 -41.32 11.65
CA LYS A 147 -3.99 -41.25 11.29
C LYS A 147 -3.91 -41.12 9.76
N TYR A 148 -3.11 -40.19 9.25
CA TYR A 148 -2.94 -40.01 7.81
C TYR A 148 -1.50 -39.61 7.47
N ALA A 149 -1.06 -39.98 6.28
CA ALA A 149 0.17 -39.51 5.69
C ALA A 149 -0.15 -38.50 4.56
N LEU A 150 0.69 -37.49 4.40
CA LEU A 150 0.71 -36.63 3.22
C LEU A 150 1.87 -37.04 2.33
N SER A 151 1.79 -36.78 1.02
CA SER A 151 2.95 -36.97 0.13
C SER A 151 4.19 -36.30 0.74
N PRO A 152 5.38 -36.95 0.73
CA PRO A 152 6.64 -36.31 1.11
C PRO A 152 6.87 -34.98 0.39
N LEU A 153 6.39 -34.84 -0.85
CA LEU A 153 6.44 -33.58 -1.60
C LEU A 153 5.65 -32.46 -0.92
N ILE A 154 4.42 -32.75 -0.50
CA ILE A 154 3.57 -31.79 0.21
C ILE A 154 4.18 -31.47 1.58
N VAL A 155 4.71 -32.46 2.30
CA VAL A 155 5.35 -32.26 3.61
C VAL A 155 6.55 -31.32 3.50
N ARG A 156 7.39 -31.48 2.46
CA ARG A 156 8.52 -30.57 2.18
C ARG A 156 8.05 -29.14 1.88
N GLU A 157 6.95 -28.98 1.15
CA GLU A 157 6.38 -27.66 0.88
C GLU A 157 5.78 -27.02 2.14
N ILE A 158 5.24 -27.83 3.06
CA ILE A 158 4.79 -27.37 4.37
C ILE A 158 5.97 -26.92 5.25
N ASP A 159 7.10 -27.64 5.25
CA ASP A 159 8.29 -27.31 6.06
C ASP A 159 9.06 -26.10 5.51
N SER A 160 9.30 -26.05 4.20
CA SER A 160 10.20 -25.07 3.56
C SER A 160 9.66 -23.63 3.53
N MET A 161 8.36 -23.43 3.81
CA MET A 161 7.66 -22.14 4.00
C MET A 161 8.09 -20.94 3.12
N SER A 162 8.52 -21.16 1.88
CA SER A 162 9.03 -20.08 1.00
C SER A 162 7.96 -19.34 0.18
N SER A 163 6.75 -19.90 0.00
CA SER A 163 5.55 -19.20 -0.54
C SER A 163 4.23 -19.75 0.08
N TYR A 164 3.29 -18.92 0.57
CA TYR A 164 2.05 -19.35 1.26
C TYR A 164 0.94 -18.31 1.12
N THR A 165 -0.30 -18.80 1.07
CA THR A 165 -1.54 -18.03 1.03
C THR A 165 -2.38 -18.37 2.26
N ASN A 166 -2.88 -17.35 2.94
CA ASN A 166 -3.74 -17.49 4.10
C ASN A 166 -5.19 -17.60 3.65
N ILE A 167 -5.82 -18.74 3.94
CA ILE A 167 -7.23 -18.99 3.62
C ILE A 167 -8.04 -19.07 4.89
N ASN A 168 -9.11 -18.29 4.98
CA ASN A 168 -10.11 -18.47 6.02
C ASN A 168 -11.02 -19.66 5.65
N LEU A 169 -10.91 -20.77 6.39
CA LEU A 169 -11.71 -21.97 6.14
C LEU A 169 -13.21 -21.73 6.26
N GLU A 170 -13.66 -20.81 7.12
CA GLU A 170 -15.09 -20.55 7.28
C GLU A 170 -15.69 -19.97 5.99
N ASN A 171 -14.99 -19.00 5.40
CA ASN A 171 -15.32 -18.42 4.09
C ASN A 171 -15.21 -19.47 2.99
N TYR A 172 -14.10 -20.21 2.96
CA TYR A 172 -13.80 -21.21 1.96
C TYR A 172 -14.80 -22.39 1.96
N ASN A 173 -15.31 -22.76 3.14
CA ASN A 173 -16.30 -23.81 3.30
C ASN A 173 -17.66 -23.47 2.68
N THR A 174 -17.89 -22.23 2.26
CA THR A 174 -19.14 -21.83 1.61
C THR A 174 -19.19 -22.17 0.11
N PHE A 175 -18.06 -22.51 -0.49
CA PHE A 175 -18.00 -22.88 -1.90
C PHE A 175 -18.57 -24.27 -2.16
N SER A 176 -19.50 -24.36 -3.12
CA SER A 176 -20.05 -25.62 -3.64
C SER A 176 -19.40 -26.08 -4.95
N SER A 177 -18.65 -25.21 -5.62
CA SER A 177 -17.98 -25.51 -6.90
C SER A 177 -16.47 -25.70 -6.70
N PRO A 178 -15.89 -26.85 -7.07
CA PRO A 178 -14.44 -27.05 -7.10
C PRO A 178 -13.70 -26.01 -7.94
N LYS A 179 -14.24 -25.66 -9.11
CA LYS A 179 -13.64 -24.65 -10.00
C LYS A 179 -13.60 -23.28 -9.33
N ALA A 180 -14.67 -22.89 -8.64
CA ALA A 180 -14.72 -21.62 -7.90
C ALA A 180 -13.68 -21.59 -6.77
N GLN A 181 -13.53 -22.70 -6.04
CA GLN A 181 -12.48 -22.86 -5.04
C GLN A 181 -11.09 -22.66 -5.64
N ARG A 182 -10.79 -23.33 -6.76
CA ARG A 182 -9.48 -23.22 -7.42
C ARG A 182 -9.18 -21.81 -7.94
N ILE A 183 -10.14 -21.15 -8.58
CA ILE A 183 -9.98 -19.74 -8.99
C ILE A 183 -9.75 -18.86 -7.77
N TYR A 184 -10.55 -19.03 -6.72
CA TYR A 184 -10.40 -18.24 -5.50
C TYR A 184 -9.01 -18.41 -4.87
N GLU A 185 -8.50 -19.63 -4.72
CA GLU A 185 -7.16 -19.88 -4.17
C GLU A 185 -6.07 -19.14 -4.97
N VAL A 186 -6.11 -19.23 -6.30
CA VAL A 186 -5.13 -18.58 -7.19
C VAL A 186 -5.25 -17.06 -7.13
N LEU A 187 -6.46 -16.51 -7.15
CA LEU A 187 -6.67 -15.07 -7.10
C LEU A 187 -6.37 -14.49 -5.72
N LEU A 188 -6.60 -15.24 -4.65
CA LEU A 188 -6.27 -14.83 -3.30
C LEU A 188 -4.76 -14.70 -3.11
N ASP A 189 -3.96 -15.64 -3.64
CA ASP A 189 -2.50 -15.51 -3.69
C ASP A 189 -2.09 -14.18 -4.34
N LYS A 190 -2.64 -13.89 -5.54
CA LYS A 190 -2.31 -12.65 -6.26
C LYS A 190 -2.79 -11.40 -5.53
N PHE A 191 -4.01 -11.41 -5.04
CA PHE A 191 -4.60 -10.32 -4.27
C PHE A 191 -3.76 -9.97 -3.05
N LEU A 192 -3.45 -10.97 -2.20
CA LEU A 192 -2.64 -10.75 -0.99
C LEU A 192 -1.22 -10.32 -1.34
N SER A 193 -0.65 -10.78 -2.46
CA SER A 193 0.68 -10.35 -2.89
C SER A 193 0.71 -8.89 -3.34
N GLN A 194 -0.34 -8.39 -3.99
CA GLN A 194 -0.36 -7.04 -4.60
C GLN A 194 -0.92 -5.97 -3.66
N GLN A 195 -1.89 -6.30 -2.82
CA GLN A 195 -2.46 -5.39 -1.82
C GLN A 195 -1.41 -4.90 -0.81
N ARG A 196 -0.35 -5.69 -0.59
CA ARG A 196 0.79 -5.32 0.26
C ARG A 196 1.59 -4.13 -0.27
N PHE A 197 1.54 -3.87 -1.58
CA PHE A 197 2.35 -2.83 -2.22
C PHE A 197 1.52 -1.67 -2.79
N LYS A 198 0.20 -1.84 -2.93
CA LYS A 198 -0.68 -0.87 -3.59
C LYS A 198 -1.78 -0.43 -2.64
N LYS A 199 -1.89 0.89 -2.40
CA LYS A 199 -3.04 1.55 -1.76
C LYS A 199 -4.22 1.76 -2.74
N GLU A 200 -4.18 1.12 -3.91
CA GLU A 200 -5.19 1.27 -4.96
C GLU A 200 -6.50 0.56 -4.54
N GLU A 201 -7.65 1.12 -4.94
CA GLU A 201 -8.96 0.50 -4.68
C GLU A 201 -9.17 -0.80 -5.47
N GLU A 202 -8.49 -0.92 -6.62
CA GLU A 202 -8.57 -2.05 -7.54
C GLU A 202 -7.18 -2.62 -7.81
N ILE A 203 -7.09 -3.94 -7.84
CA ILE A 203 -5.87 -4.71 -7.98
C ILE A 203 -5.96 -5.51 -9.27
N LEU A 204 -5.02 -5.24 -10.18
CA LEU A 204 -4.87 -5.96 -11.44
C LEU A 204 -3.92 -7.15 -11.26
N THR A 205 -4.42 -8.38 -11.44
CA THR A 205 -3.54 -9.55 -11.42
C THR A 205 -2.56 -9.52 -12.60
N LYS A 206 -1.47 -10.29 -12.49
CA LYS A 206 -0.64 -10.62 -13.66
C LYS A 206 -1.48 -11.37 -14.71
N TRP A 207 -1.05 -11.30 -15.97
CA TRP A 207 -1.60 -12.11 -17.05
C TRP A 207 -1.40 -13.59 -16.77
N PHE A 208 -2.48 -14.35 -16.85
CA PHE A 208 -2.49 -15.81 -16.82
C PHE A 208 -2.63 -16.34 -18.24
N ASP A 209 -1.78 -17.27 -18.64
CA ASP A 209 -1.99 -18.01 -19.88
C ASP A 209 -3.28 -18.83 -19.78
N VAL A 210 -4.08 -18.78 -20.85
CA VAL A 210 -5.34 -19.54 -20.94
C VAL A 210 -5.08 -21.04 -20.80
N SER A 211 -3.98 -21.54 -21.38
CA SER A 211 -3.53 -22.94 -21.24
C SER A 211 -3.27 -23.32 -19.77
N SER A 212 -2.66 -22.44 -18.99
CA SER A 212 -2.41 -22.65 -17.57
C SER A 212 -3.72 -22.66 -16.77
N LEU A 213 -4.68 -21.79 -17.12
CA LEU A 213 -6.01 -21.79 -16.49
C LEU A 213 -6.80 -23.07 -16.79
N TYR A 214 -6.72 -23.61 -18.02
CA TYR A 214 -7.31 -24.92 -18.33
C TYR A 214 -6.77 -26.01 -17.40
N LYS A 215 -5.45 -26.06 -17.21
CA LYS A 215 -4.78 -27.03 -16.34
C LYS A 215 -5.17 -26.86 -14.87
N ILE A 216 -5.08 -25.64 -14.32
CA ILE A 216 -5.43 -25.32 -12.93
C ILE A 216 -6.88 -25.72 -12.62
N LEU A 217 -7.77 -25.46 -13.57
CA LEU A 217 -9.18 -25.78 -13.47
C LEU A 217 -9.49 -27.18 -13.97
N ASN A 218 -8.52 -28.05 -14.23
CA ASN A 218 -8.72 -29.41 -14.76
C ASN A 218 -9.81 -29.48 -15.85
N VAL A 219 -9.68 -28.63 -16.87
CA VAL A 219 -10.55 -28.57 -18.06
C VAL A 219 -9.74 -29.02 -19.26
N ARG A 220 -10.34 -29.80 -20.16
CA ARG A 220 -9.67 -30.29 -21.36
C ARG A 220 -9.18 -29.12 -22.22
N ASN A 221 -7.89 -29.11 -22.58
CA ASN A 221 -7.29 -28.06 -23.42
C ASN A 221 -7.96 -27.89 -24.79
N LYS A 222 -8.74 -28.88 -25.26
CA LYS A 222 -9.50 -28.81 -26.52
C LYS A 222 -10.80 -28.01 -26.41
N THR A 223 -11.25 -27.64 -25.21
CA THR A 223 -12.47 -26.86 -25.02
C THR A 223 -12.31 -25.46 -25.62
N PRO A 224 -13.20 -25.01 -26.52
CA PRO A 224 -13.12 -23.66 -27.09
C PRO A 224 -13.12 -22.58 -26.01
N TYR A 225 -12.34 -21.52 -26.19
CA TYR A 225 -12.23 -20.44 -25.19
C TYR A 225 -13.59 -19.81 -24.85
N LYS A 226 -14.50 -19.69 -25.83
CA LYS A 226 -15.86 -19.18 -25.62
C LYS A 226 -16.64 -19.99 -24.58
N ASP A 227 -16.52 -21.31 -24.64
CA ASP A 227 -17.17 -22.24 -23.72
C ASP A 227 -16.44 -22.27 -22.38
N PHE A 228 -15.11 -22.23 -22.40
CA PHE A 228 -14.30 -22.09 -21.20
C PHE A 228 -14.70 -20.85 -20.38
N LYS A 229 -14.78 -19.70 -21.04
CA LYS A 229 -15.21 -18.42 -20.48
C LYS A 229 -16.62 -18.51 -19.90
N LYS A 230 -17.59 -19.04 -20.67
CA LYS A 230 -19.01 -19.07 -20.30
C LYS A 230 -19.28 -20.04 -19.15
N PHE A 231 -18.76 -21.26 -19.22
CA PHE A 231 -19.16 -22.35 -18.32
C PHE A 231 -18.24 -22.51 -17.11
N TYR A 232 -17.00 -22.01 -17.16
CA TYR A 232 -16.03 -22.19 -16.08
C TYR A 232 -15.68 -20.85 -15.43
N ILE A 233 -15.10 -19.90 -16.18
CA ILE A 233 -14.65 -18.62 -15.62
C ILE A 233 -15.82 -17.80 -15.09
N LYS A 234 -16.84 -17.53 -15.91
CA LYS A 234 -18.01 -16.72 -15.49
C LYS A 234 -18.78 -17.37 -14.34
N LYS A 235 -19.04 -18.68 -14.41
CA LYS A 235 -19.71 -19.41 -13.32
C LYS A 235 -18.90 -19.39 -12.01
N ALA A 236 -17.58 -19.52 -12.09
CA ALA A 236 -16.73 -19.43 -10.91
C ALA A 236 -16.74 -18.01 -10.32
N ILE A 237 -16.65 -16.96 -11.16
CA ILE A 237 -16.77 -15.57 -10.73
C ILE A 237 -18.11 -15.31 -10.04
N GLU A 238 -19.23 -15.76 -10.61
CA GLU A 238 -20.56 -15.64 -10.01
C GLU A 238 -20.62 -16.31 -8.64
N ASN A 239 -20.04 -17.52 -8.51
CA ASN A 239 -19.99 -18.22 -7.23
C ASN A 239 -19.12 -17.51 -6.19
N ILE A 240 -17.99 -16.93 -6.59
CA ILE A 240 -17.09 -16.16 -5.72
C ILE A 240 -17.76 -14.86 -5.26
N ASN A 241 -18.32 -14.09 -6.19
CA ASN A 241 -18.92 -12.78 -5.90
C ASN A 241 -20.22 -12.86 -5.10
N LYS A 242 -20.92 -14.02 -5.11
CA LYS A 242 -22.07 -14.28 -4.23
C LYS A 242 -21.69 -14.44 -2.75
N LYS A 243 -20.40 -14.58 -2.45
CA LYS A 243 -19.89 -14.76 -1.09
C LYS A 243 -19.25 -13.47 -0.58
N GLU A 244 -19.39 -13.21 0.71
CA GLU A 244 -18.72 -12.09 1.38
C GLU A 244 -17.26 -12.47 1.69
N LEU A 245 -16.40 -12.41 0.67
CA LEU A 245 -14.99 -12.79 0.74
C LEU A 245 -14.07 -11.57 0.90
N GLU A 246 -12.76 -11.80 0.85
CA GLU A 246 -11.71 -10.78 0.99
C GLU A 246 -11.74 -9.75 -0.17
N PHE A 247 -12.13 -10.22 -1.36
CA PHE A 247 -12.24 -9.43 -2.58
C PHE A 247 -13.48 -9.79 -3.40
N LYS A 248 -13.86 -8.91 -4.31
CA LYS A 248 -14.77 -9.17 -5.43
C LYS A 248 -14.00 -9.12 -6.74
N ILE A 249 -14.38 -9.98 -7.68
CA ILE A 249 -13.87 -9.94 -9.05
C ILE A 249 -14.78 -8.98 -9.83
N VAL A 250 -14.29 -7.78 -10.13
CA VAL A 250 -15.08 -6.75 -10.81
C VAL A 250 -15.25 -7.11 -12.28
N SER A 251 -14.15 -7.50 -12.92
CA SER A 251 -14.11 -7.90 -14.31
C SER A 251 -12.82 -8.69 -14.59
N PHE A 252 -12.64 -9.11 -15.83
CA PHE A 252 -11.38 -9.63 -16.32
C PHE A 252 -11.15 -9.14 -17.75
N GLU A 253 -9.88 -8.95 -18.09
CA GLU A 253 -9.44 -8.52 -19.40
C GLU A 253 -8.82 -9.67 -20.17
N GLU A 254 -8.85 -9.57 -21.50
CA GLU A 254 -8.41 -10.61 -22.41
C GLU A 254 -7.35 -10.07 -23.35
N HIS A 255 -6.26 -10.82 -23.51
CA HIS A 255 -5.20 -10.52 -24.47
C HIS A 255 -5.30 -11.48 -25.65
N LYS A 256 -5.22 -10.92 -26.86
CA LYS A 256 -5.30 -11.65 -28.13
C LYS A 256 -3.93 -11.70 -28.79
N GLU A 257 -3.55 -12.88 -29.25
CA GLU A 257 -2.50 -13.07 -30.24
C GLU A 257 -3.17 -13.58 -31.53
N ASN A 258 -3.03 -12.79 -32.61
CA ASN A 258 -3.79 -12.97 -33.84
C ASN A 258 -5.31 -12.97 -33.57
N ARG A 259 -6.00 -14.08 -33.88
CA ARG A 259 -7.44 -14.25 -33.64
C ARG A 259 -7.76 -15.03 -32.36
N ARG A 260 -6.75 -15.45 -31.60
CA ARG A 260 -6.92 -16.33 -30.43
C ARG A 260 -6.69 -15.56 -29.13
N ILE A 261 -7.51 -15.80 -28.13
CA ILE A 261 -7.30 -15.29 -26.78
C ILE A 261 -6.25 -16.18 -26.12
N THR A 262 -5.09 -15.62 -25.79
CA THR A 262 -3.97 -16.39 -25.21
C THR A 262 -3.80 -16.14 -23.73
N LYS A 263 -4.18 -14.95 -23.23
CA LYS A 263 -4.01 -14.59 -21.81
C LYS A 263 -5.23 -13.87 -21.25
N VAL A 264 -5.41 -13.98 -19.94
CA VAL A 264 -6.48 -13.33 -19.17
C VAL A 264 -5.88 -12.72 -17.90
N ARG A 265 -6.32 -11.52 -17.49
CA ARG A 265 -6.02 -10.96 -16.16
C ARG A 265 -7.30 -10.53 -15.46
N PHE A 266 -7.33 -10.63 -14.14
CA PHE A 266 -8.52 -10.33 -13.34
C PHE A 266 -8.36 -8.98 -12.65
N ILE A 267 -9.48 -8.25 -12.53
CA ILE A 267 -9.56 -7.00 -11.79
C ILE A 267 -10.28 -7.29 -10.47
N LEU A 268 -9.56 -7.12 -9.37
CA LEU A 268 -10.00 -7.47 -8.02
C LEU A 268 -10.23 -6.21 -7.20
N LYS A 269 -11.35 -6.13 -6.49
CA LYS A 269 -11.66 -5.01 -5.58
C LYS A 269 -11.76 -5.51 -4.15
N ALA A 270 -11.04 -4.87 -3.24
CA ALA A 270 -11.09 -5.23 -1.82
C ALA A 270 -12.48 -4.94 -1.23
N ASN A 271 -13.04 -5.86 -0.45
CA ASN A 271 -14.28 -5.61 0.29
C ASN A 271 -14.01 -4.76 1.54
N LYS A 272 -14.93 -3.85 1.92
CA LYS A 272 -14.74 -2.95 3.08
C LYS A 272 -14.41 -3.69 4.39
N GLN A 273 -14.96 -4.90 4.59
CA GLN A 273 -14.69 -5.74 5.77
C GLN A 273 -13.29 -6.38 5.77
N SER A 274 -12.61 -6.52 4.62
CA SER A 274 -11.28 -7.14 4.57
C SER A 274 -10.16 -6.24 5.08
N LYS A 275 -10.40 -4.92 5.22
CA LYS A 275 -9.49 -4.00 5.92
C LYS A 275 -9.19 -4.45 7.36
N ASN A 276 -10.15 -5.07 8.05
CA ASN A 276 -10.00 -5.54 9.43
C ASN A 276 -9.38 -6.94 9.56
N LEU A 277 -9.57 -7.81 8.55
CA LEU A 277 -8.95 -9.16 8.50
C LEU A 277 -7.43 -9.08 8.30
N LEU A 278 -6.96 -8.06 7.59
CA LEU A 278 -5.55 -7.84 7.26
C LEU A 278 -4.77 -7.08 8.34
N GLN A 279 -5.45 -6.28 9.18
CA GLN A 279 -4.82 -5.64 10.36
C GLN A 279 -4.39 -6.65 11.43
N LYS A 280 -4.94 -7.87 11.44
CA LYS A 280 -4.59 -8.92 12.42
C LYS A 280 -3.55 -9.94 11.94
N THR A 281 -3.13 -9.89 10.68
CA THR A 281 -1.89 -10.55 10.24
C THR A 281 -0.79 -9.51 10.26
N SER A 282 -0.26 -9.21 11.44
CA SER A 282 0.85 -8.30 11.62
C SER A 282 1.96 -8.68 10.63
N ASN A 283 2.39 -7.71 9.83
CA ASN A 283 3.43 -7.92 8.83
C ASN A 283 4.64 -8.50 9.56
N PRO A 284 5.22 -9.64 9.16
CA PRO A 284 6.38 -10.21 9.85
C PRO A 284 7.53 -9.21 10.04
N LEU A 285 7.67 -8.22 9.16
CA LEU A 285 8.59 -7.10 9.35
C LEU A 285 8.15 -6.11 10.42
N GLU A 286 6.86 -5.79 10.54
CA GLU A 286 6.35 -4.93 11.61
C GLU A 286 6.53 -5.62 12.96
N ILE A 287 6.29 -6.93 13.05
CA ILE A 287 6.55 -7.70 14.26
C ILE A 287 8.04 -7.64 14.62
N ILE A 288 8.93 -7.86 13.65
CA ILE A 288 10.39 -7.78 13.90
C ILE A 288 10.78 -6.35 14.27
N ARG A 289 10.24 -5.35 13.57
CA ARG A 289 10.49 -3.93 13.87
C ARG A 289 10.05 -3.58 15.28
N GLU A 290 8.84 -3.92 15.68
CA GLU A 290 8.30 -3.69 17.03
C GLU A 290 9.16 -4.41 18.07
N LYS A 291 9.52 -5.68 17.83
CA LYS A 291 10.40 -6.43 18.73
C LYS A 291 11.79 -5.82 18.89
N VAL A 292 12.38 -5.29 17.81
CA VAL A 292 13.66 -4.58 17.89
C VAL A 292 13.49 -3.22 18.57
N GLN A 293 12.40 -2.49 18.28
CA GLN A 293 12.09 -1.20 18.91
C GLN A 293 11.83 -1.31 20.41
N ASN A 294 11.23 -2.41 20.84
CA ASN A 294 10.94 -2.72 22.24
C ASN A 294 12.08 -3.51 22.92
N GLU A 295 13.21 -3.72 22.24
CA GLU A 295 14.37 -4.47 22.75
C GLU A 295 14.06 -5.94 23.17
N GLU A 296 13.00 -6.54 22.62
CA GLU A 296 12.52 -7.89 22.94
C GLU A 296 13.35 -9.01 22.28
N ILE A 297 14.21 -8.69 21.32
CA ILE A 297 15.07 -9.66 20.62
C ILE A 297 16.51 -9.17 20.48
N THR A 298 17.45 -10.09 20.65
CA THR A 298 18.89 -9.85 20.44
C THR A 298 19.25 -9.70 18.96
N PHE A 299 20.45 -9.19 18.65
CA PHE A 299 20.94 -9.12 17.27
C PHE A 299 20.97 -10.50 16.59
N ALA A 300 21.37 -11.55 17.32
CA ALA A 300 21.39 -12.91 16.79
C ALA A 300 19.98 -13.42 16.44
N GLU A 301 19.00 -13.15 17.30
CA GLU A 301 17.59 -13.48 17.07
C GLU A 301 16.97 -12.64 15.96
N PHE A 302 17.36 -11.38 15.81
CA PHE A 302 17.00 -10.52 14.70
C PHE A 302 17.53 -11.08 13.37
N VAL A 303 18.82 -11.45 13.29
CA VAL A 303 19.42 -12.06 12.11
C VAL A 303 18.72 -13.38 11.77
N SER A 304 18.43 -14.21 12.78
CA SER A 304 17.65 -15.45 12.61
C SER A 304 16.24 -15.19 12.09
N SER A 305 15.59 -14.12 12.56
CA SER A 305 14.24 -13.73 12.17
C SER A 305 14.21 -13.18 10.74
N LEU A 306 15.18 -12.35 10.35
CA LEU A 306 15.34 -11.88 8.96
C LEU A 306 15.59 -13.04 7.99
N ARG A 307 16.40 -14.05 8.38
CA ARG A 307 16.64 -15.26 7.56
C ARG A 307 15.38 -16.10 7.33
N LYS A 308 14.40 -16.01 8.23
CA LYS A 308 13.11 -16.71 8.11
C LYS A 308 12.10 -15.94 7.24
N LEU A 309 12.38 -14.68 6.91
CA LEU A 309 11.55 -13.89 6.01
C LEU A 309 11.86 -14.21 4.55
N ARG A 310 10.83 -14.15 3.70
CA ARG A 310 11.03 -14.33 2.26
C ARG A 310 11.61 -13.08 1.63
N ASN A 311 12.36 -13.29 0.57
CA ASN A 311 12.95 -12.30 -0.33
C ASN A 311 12.09 -11.04 -0.55
N ILE A 312 10.86 -11.21 -1.05
CA ILE A 312 9.93 -10.10 -1.38
C ILE A 312 9.47 -9.28 -0.16
N GLN A 313 9.71 -9.76 1.06
CA GLN A 313 9.19 -9.13 2.28
C GLN A 313 10.17 -8.11 2.87
N ILE A 314 11.48 -8.18 2.62
CA ILE A 314 12.45 -7.18 3.08
C ILE A 314 12.69 -6.24 1.91
N CYS A 315 12.09 -5.05 1.92
CA CYS A 315 12.33 -4.02 0.91
C CYS A 315 12.68 -2.71 1.62
N ASN A 316 13.98 -2.42 1.77
CA ASN A 316 14.48 -1.21 2.44
C ASN A 316 15.53 -0.52 1.59
N LYS A 317 15.50 0.81 1.56
CA LYS A 317 16.58 1.61 0.99
C LYS A 317 17.73 1.74 2.00
N LEU A 318 18.95 1.47 1.56
CA LEU A 318 20.13 1.64 2.40
C LEU A 318 20.79 3.01 2.16
N PRO A 319 21.30 3.66 3.23
CA PRO A 319 22.29 4.71 3.06
C PRO A 319 23.51 4.12 2.31
N PHE A 320 24.17 4.94 1.49
CA PHE A 320 25.34 4.57 0.65
C PHE A 320 25.05 3.74 -0.61
N TYR A 321 24.10 2.81 -0.58
CA TYR A 321 23.72 2.01 -1.76
C TYR A 321 22.53 2.61 -2.50
N LYS A 322 22.64 3.83 -3.03
CA LYS A 322 21.55 4.50 -3.74
C LYS A 322 21.75 4.31 -5.24
N PRO A 323 20.71 3.90 -5.99
CA PRO A 323 19.28 3.83 -5.64
C PRO A 323 18.78 2.44 -5.14
N TYR A 324 19.63 1.57 -4.62
CA TYR A 324 19.33 0.17 -4.39
C TYR A 324 18.40 -0.13 -3.18
N LEU A 325 17.58 -1.17 -3.33
CA LEU A 325 16.74 -1.80 -2.30
C LEU A 325 17.34 -3.14 -1.91
N VAL A 326 17.33 -3.49 -0.62
CA VAL A 326 17.53 -4.89 -0.20
C VAL A 326 16.33 -5.69 -0.69
N LEU A 327 16.52 -6.80 -1.40
CA LEU A 327 15.43 -7.60 -1.99
C LEU A 327 15.41 -9.09 -1.67
N ARG A 328 16.51 -9.65 -1.17
CA ARG A 328 16.65 -11.11 -1.08
C ARG A 328 17.43 -11.54 0.14
N VAL A 329 16.99 -12.58 0.83
CA VAL A 329 17.83 -13.42 1.70
C VAL A 329 17.63 -14.84 1.21
N ASN A 330 18.49 -15.33 0.31
CA ASN A 330 18.42 -16.74 -0.08
C ASN A 330 18.98 -17.63 1.05
N ASN A 331 18.72 -18.95 0.96
CA ASN A 331 19.16 -19.95 1.95
C ASN A 331 20.69 -19.99 2.18
N LEU A 332 21.48 -19.31 1.34
CA LEU A 332 22.93 -19.23 1.40
C LEU A 332 23.46 -17.92 2.05
N SER A 333 22.61 -17.14 2.71
CA SER A 333 22.99 -15.95 3.49
C SER A 333 23.30 -14.68 2.69
N PHE A 334 23.03 -14.62 1.38
CA PHE A 334 23.32 -13.43 0.57
C PHE A 334 22.17 -12.43 0.60
N LEU A 335 22.49 -11.16 0.86
CA LEU A 335 21.61 -10.02 0.68
C LEU A 335 21.87 -9.45 -0.72
N GLU A 336 20.87 -9.48 -1.59
CA GLU A 336 20.93 -8.84 -2.91
C GLU A 336 20.42 -7.41 -2.83
N LEU A 337 21.13 -6.50 -3.48
CA LEU A 337 20.74 -5.10 -3.68
C LEU A 337 20.17 -4.93 -5.08
N TYR A 338 18.97 -4.38 -5.21
CA TYR A 338 18.34 -4.12 -6.50
C TYR A 338 18.18 -2.65 -6.76
N ASN A 339 18.68 -2.19 -7.89
CA ASN A 339 18.49 -0.84 -8.36
C ASN A 339 17.18 -0.75 -9.17
N PRO A 340 16.16 -0.04 -8.65
CA PRO A 340 14.88 0.10 -9.32
C PRO A 340 14.92 1.04 -10.54
N GLU A 341 16.01 1.77 -10.75
CA GLU A 341 16.18 2.68 -11.89
C GLU A 341 16.68 1.93 -13.14
N ASN A 342 17.61 0.98 -12.98
CA ASN A 342 18.20 0.23 -14.09
C ASN A 342 17.89 -1.29 -14.08
N ASN A 343 17.12 -1.77 -13.10
CA ASN A 343 16.81 -3.19 -12.86
C ASN A 343 18.01 -4.09 -12.55
N GLU A 344 19.13 -3.52 -12.15
CA GLU A 344 20.36 -4.26 -11.81
C GLU A 344 20.27 -4.87 -10.41
N VAL A 345 20.83 -6.08 -10.25
CA VAL A 345 20.97 -6.76 -8.96
C VAL A 345 22.45 -6.93 -8.66
N ILE A 346 22.91 -6.42 -7.51
CA ILE A 346 24.27 -6.58 -7.00
C ILE A 346 24.25 -7.60 -5.86
N GLU A 347 25.12 -8.61 -5.98
CA GLU A 347 25.41 -9.55 -4.91
C GLU A 347 26.45 -8.94 -3.96
N LEU A 348 26.16 -8.97 -2.65
CA LEU A 348 27.09 -8.49 -1.63
C LEU A 348 27.88 -9.63 -1.01
N ASP A 349 29.12 -9.33 -0.62
CA ASP A 349 29.93 -10.25 0.16
C ASP A 349 29.42 -10.39 1.61
N ASN A 350 29.92 -11.40 2.33
CA ASN A 350 29.47 -11.70 3.68
C ASN A 350 29.73 -10.57 4.70
N LYS A 351 30.74 -9.72 4.47
CA LYS A 351 31.11 -8.63 5.37
C LYS A 351 30.10 -7.48 5.24
N ASP A 352 29.77 -7.11 4.01
CA ASP A 352 28.79 -6.08 3.69
C ASP A 352 27.38 -6.47 4.12
N VAL A 353 27.03 -7.75 3.96
CA VAL A 353 25.77 -8.32 4.46
C VAL A 353 25.61 -8.12 5.98
N ASN A 354 26.67 -8.36 6.76
CA ASN A 354 26.61 -8.19 8.22
C ASN A 354 26.56 -6.72 8.64
N ASN A 355 27.23 -5.82 7.91
CA ASN A 355 27.14 -4.38 8.14
C ASN A 355 25.70 -3.88 7.92
N ILE A 356 25.03 -4.36 6.87
CA ILE A 356 23.63 -4.01 6.59
C ILE A 356 22.69 -4.53 7.67
N ARG A 357 22.90 -5.78 8.15
CA ARG A 357 22.11 -6.33 9.25
C ARG A 357 22.26 -5.50 10.52
N LYS A 358 23.49 -5.13 10.90
CA LYS A 358 23.74 -4.25 12.06
C LYS A 358 23.02 -2.91 11.89
N TYR A 359 23.17 -2.27 10.74
CA TYR A 359 22.51 -1.01 10.44
C TYR A 359 20.97 -1.10 10.58
N LEU A 360 20.33 -2.16 10.05
CA LEU A 360 18.88 -2.33 10.16
C LEU A 360 18.43 -2.60 11.61
N TYR A 361 19.24 -3.30 12.41
CA TYR A 361 18.98 -3.54 13.82
C TYR A 361 19.06 -2.25 14.64
N GLU A 362 20.07 -1.41 14.37
CA GLU A 362 20.24 -0.10 15.01
C GLU A 362 19.18 0.93 14.54
N ASN A 363 18.58 0.71 13.35
CA ASN A 363 17.62 1.62 12.74
C ASN A 363 16.29 0.92 12.42
N PRO A 364 15.54 0.40 13.41
CA PRO A 364 14.40 -0.45 13.15
C PRO A 364 13.25 0.25 12.41
N LYS A 365 13.15 1.59 12.48
CA LYS A 365 12.22 2.39 11.67
C LYS A 365 12.44 2.25 10.16
N LYS A 366 13.63 1.83 9.73
CA LYS A 366 13.98 1.60 8.32
C LYS A 366 13.62 0.20 7.85
N ILE A 367 13.13 -0.69 8.73
CA ILE A 367 12.64 -2.02 8.39
C ILE A 367 11.22 -1.90 7.79
N GLY A 368 11.05 -2.33 6.53
CA GLY A 368 9.79 -2.34 5.77
C GLY A 368 9.44 -1.05 5.01
N ALA A 369 10.36 -0.09 4.88
CA ALA A 369 10.06 1.19 4.24
C ALA A 369 10.12 1.09 2.69
N ILE A 370 8.97 0.86 2.06
CA ILE A 370 8.76 0.83 0.59
C ILE A 370 8.16 2.15 0.07
N GLU A 371 8.47 3.29 0.68
CA GLU A 371 8.17 4.57 0.03
C GLU A 371 9.47 5.06 -0.60
N LYS A 372 9.41 5.42 -1.88
CA LYS A 372 10.53 5.92 -2.68
C LYS A 372 11.19 7.09 -1.94
N ILE A 373 12.22 6.78 -1.15
CA ILE A 373 12.98 7.80 -0.43
C ILE A 373 13.86 8.46 -1.47
N ASP A 374 13.44 9.59 -2.02
CA ASP A 374 14.36 10.44 -2.73
C ASP A 374 15.27 11.10 -1.69
N VAL A 375 16.51 10.63 -1.67
CA VAL A 375 17.48 10.99 -0.63
C VAL A 375 17.93 12.41 -0.78
N GLU A 376 17.96 12.89 -2.02
CA GLU A 376 18.24 14.29 -2.31
C GLU A 376 17.15 15.13 -1.65
N VAL A 377 15.88 14.72 -1.81
CA VAL A 377 14.73 15.38 -1.15
C VAL A 377 14.81 15.30 0.37
N GLU A 378 15.13 14.15 0.97
CA GLU A 378 15.23 14.06 2.43
C GLU A 378 16.38 14.89 3.00
N LYS A 379 17.55 14.90 2.34
CA LYS A 379 18.67 15.79 2.72
C LYS A 379 18.28 17.27 2.61
N ILE A 380 17.47 17.63 1.62
CA ILE A 380 16.94 18.98 1.49
C ILE A 380 15.95 19.25 2.62
N LYS A 381 14.99 18.34 2.87
CA LYS A 381 13.98 18.49 3.93
C LYS A 381 14.61 18.69 5.31
N GLU A 382 15.62 17.90 5.67
CA GLU A 382 16.36 18.06 6.93
C GLU A 382 16.97 19.46 7.07
N LYS A 383 17.39 20.07 5.95
CA LYS A 383 18.00 21.40 5.93
C LYS A 383 17.00 22.54 5.81
N THR A 384 15.77 22.29 5.36
CA THR A 384 14.82 23.34 4.96
C THR A 384 13.49 23.35 5.69
N ILE A 385 12.96 22.20 6.14
CA ILE A 385 11.64 22.16 6.82
C ILE A 385 11.69 22.98 8.11
N GLY A 386 10.65 23.78 8.32
CA GLY A 386 10.51 24.67 9.48
C GLY A 386 11.24 26.01 9.33
N LYS A 387 12.17 26.14 8.37
CA LYS A 387 12.89 27.40 8.11
C LYS A 387 12.07 28.37 7.28
N ILE A 388 12.45 29.63 7.36
CA ILE A 388 11.78 30.77 6.73
C ILE A 388 12.66 31.30 5.60
N TYR A 389 12.08 31.41 4.41
CA TYR A 389 12.68 32.12 3.29
C TYR A 389 12.17 33.56 3.25
N HIS A 390 13.09 34.53 3.30
CA HIS A 390 12.78 35.96 3.22
C HIS A 390 13.35 36.57 1.96
N PHE A 391 12.49 37.20 1.17
CA PHE A 391 12.87 37.81 -0.10
C PHE A 391 12.05 39.06 -0.40
N LYS A 392 12.60 39.92 -1.28
CA LYS A 392 11.92 41.12 -1.77
C LYS A 392 11.41 40.92 -3.19
N LYS A 393 10.16 41.29 -3.47
CA LYS A 393 9.57 41.31 -4.82
C LYS A 393 8.75 42.59 -5.01
N LYS A 394 9.05 43.35 -6.07
CA LYS A 394 8.41 44.66 -6.34
C LYS A 394 8.43 45.60 -5.12
N LYS A 395 9.58 45.70 -4.44
CA LYS A 395 9.83 46.40 -3.17
C LYS A 395 9.23 45.77 -1.90
N PHE A 396 8.23 44.89 -1.99
CA PHE A 396 7.64 44.24 -0.81
C PHE A 396 8.47 43.05 -0.31
N ASN A 397 8.55 42.91 1.00
CA ASN A 397 9.11 41.76 1.70
C ASN A 397 8.09 40.62 1.80
N TYR A 398 8.56 39.39 1.68
CA TYR A 398 7.77 38.17 1.83
C TYR A 398 8.50 37.19 2.75
N CYS A 399 7.75 36.50 3.61
CA CYS A 399 8.30 35.52 4.55
C CYS A 399 7.55 34.19 4.40
N VAL A 400 8.22 33.15 3.90
CA VAL A 400 7.57 31.84 3.66
C VAL A 400 8.19 30.77 4.55
N LYS A 401 7.38 30.17 5.42
CA LYS A 401 7.81 29.01 6.23
C LYS A 401 7.66 27.73 5.43
N ILE A 402 8.75 27.00 5.24
CA ILE A 402 8.78 25.78 4.44
C ILE A 402 8.21 24.61 5.25
N GLU A 403 7.22 23.93 4.68
CA GLU A 403 6.55 22.79 5.30
C GLU A 403 6.79 21.48 4.52
N ASN A 404 7.03 21.57 3.21
CA ASN A 404 7.27 20.41 2.38
C ASN A 404 8.18 20.71 1.17
N VAL A 405 8.73 19.65 0.57
CA VAL A 405 9.63 19.71 -0.57
C VAL A 405 9.27 18.59 -1.56
N LYS A 406 9.18 18.94 -2.84
CA LYS A 406 8.98 18.02 -3.96
C LYS A 406 10.09 18.20 -4.98
N LYS A 407 10.56 17.11 -5.59
CA LYS A 407 11.55 17.15 -6.67
C LYS A 407 10.88 16.97 -8.01
N GLU A 408 11.26 17.81 -8.96
CA GLU A 408 10.94 17.76 -10.38
C GLU A 408 12.26 17.54 -11.16
N GLU A 409 12.21 17.23 -12.46
CA GLU A 409 13.41 16.81 -13.22
C GLU A 409 14.56 17.83 -13.16
N LYS A 410 14.25 19.13 -13.30
CA LYS A 410 15.24 20.22 -13.33
C LYS A 410 15.14 21.17 -12.13
N GLN A 411 14.11 21.00 -11.29
CA GLN A 411 13.73 21.97 -10.27
C GLN A 411 13.30 21.28 -8.97
N ILE A 412 13.36 22.01 -7.87
CA ILE A 412 12.85 21.59 -6.57
C ILE A 412 11.77 22.58 -6.17
N THR A 413 10.60 22.05 -5.85
CA THR A 413 9.43 22.81 -5.44
C THR A 413 9.32 22.77 -3.92
N PHE A 414 9.50 23.92 -3.28
CA PHE A 414 9.23 24.13 -1.87
C PHE A 414 7.78 24.59 -1.68
N ILE A 415 7.10 24.02 -0.70
CA ILE A 415 5.71 24.32 -0.35
C ILE A 415 5.71 24.83 1.08
N GLY A 416 5.03 25.95 1.31
CA GLY A 416 5.02 26.58 2.62
C GLY A 416 3.85 27.54 2.83
N THR A 417 3.84 28.17 3.99
CA THR A 417 2.87 29.18 4.38
C THR A 417 3.53 30.56 4.35
N GLU A 418 2.91 31.52 3.67
CA GLU A 418 3.35 32.92 3.69
C GLU A 418 2.86 33.58 4.99
N LEU A 419 3.80 34.03 5.82
CA LEU A 419 3.56 34.39 7.21
C LEU A 419 2.94 35.79 7.40
N ILE A 420 3.06 36.69 6.41
CA ILE A 420 2.53 38.06 6.50
C ILE A 420 1.02 38.07 6.24
N THR A 421 0.58 37.34 5.23
CA THR A 421 -0.83 37.26 4.76
C THR A 421 -1.55 36.02 5.25
N GLY A 422 -0.83 35.01 5.76
CA GLY A 422 -1.39 33.72 6.16
C GLY A 422 -1.75 32.81 4.98
N LYS A 423 -1.32 33.15 3.76
CA LYS A 423 -1.64 32.36 2.57
C LYS A 423 -0.94 31.00 2.62
N LYS A 424 -1.75 29.94 2.71
CA LYS A 424 -1.30 28.54 2.62
C LYS A 424 -0.95 28.15 1.19
N ASP A 425 -0.22 27.05 1.06
CA ASP A 425 0.15 26.45 -0.23
C ASP A 425 0.91 27.43 -1.14
N PHE A 426 1.87 28.15 -0.57
CA PHE A 426 2.79 28.99 -1.34
C PHE A 426 3.86 28.11 -2.00
N TYR A 427 3.96 28.17 -3.32
CA TYR A 427 4.87 27.34 -4.12
C TYR A 427 6.09 28.14 -4.59
N MET A 428 7.28 27.62 -4.31
CA MET A 428 8.56 28.19 -4.78
C MET A 428 9.33 27.15 -5.57
N LYS A 429 9.64 27.45 -6.82
CA LYS A 429 10.44 26.57 -7.69
C LYS A 429 11.86 27.09 -7.78
N ILE A 430 12.82 26.25 -7.40
CA ILE A 430 14.26 26.57 -7.39
C ILE A 430 14.98 25.61 -8.33
N ASN A 431 15.81 26.13 -9.23
CA ASN A 431 16.61 25.27 -10.09
C ASN A 431 17.68 24.55 -9.28
N LYS A 432 18.02 23.31 -9.64
CA LYS A 432 18.98 22.49 -8.86
C LYS A 432 20.36 23.15 -8.69
N ASN A 433 20.82 23.89 -9.68
CA ASN A 433 22.08 24.65 -9.68
C ASN A 433 22.06 25.87 -8.73
N GLU A 434 20.90 26.31 -8.24
CA GLU A 434 20.75 27.41 -7.29
C GLU A 434 20.38 26.94 -5.88
N LEU A 435 20.24 25.62 -5.70
CA LEU A 435 19.70 25.01 -4.48
C LEU A 435 20.55 25.33 -3.25
N ASP A 436 21.87 25.19 -3.31
CA ASP A 436 22.73 25.44 -2.15
C ASP A 436 22.67 26.90 -1.72
N LYS A 437 22.69 27.82 -2.69
CA LYS A 437 22.51 29.26 -2.45
C LYS A 437 21.16 29.55 -1.79
N PHE A 438 20.10 28.89 -2.26
CA PHE A 438 18.77 29.01 -1.66
C PHE A 438 18.75 28.48 -0.22
N ILE A 439 19.27 27.28 0.03
CA ILE A 439 19.29 26.68 1.38
C ILE A 439 20.07 27.56 2.37
N SER A 440 21.21 28.13 1.95
CA SER A 440 22.00 29.05 2.77
C SER A 440 21.30 30.37 3.08
N SER A 441 20.30 30.77 2.28
CA SER A 441 19.51 31.99 2.53
C SER A 441 18.35 31.79 3.51
N LEU A 442 18.05 30.55 3.90
CA LEU A 442 16.96 30.24 4.83
C LEU A 442 17.33 30.61 6.26
N LYS A 443 16.40 31.28 6.95
CA LYS A 443 16.53 31.71 8.35
C LYS A 443 15.73 30.79 9.26
N ASN A 444 16.18 30.60 10.50
CA ASN A 444 15.41 29.85 11.49
C ASN A 444 14.25 30.68 12.05
N GLU A 445 14.48 31.99 12.23
CA GLU A 445 13.54 32.95 12.81
C GLU A 445 13.65 34.30 12.10
N ILE A 446 12.53 35.02 12.04
CA ILE A 446 12.40 36.38 11.49
C ILE A 446 11.33 37.09 12.31
N ASP A 447 11.55 38.36 12.66
CA ASP A 447 10.51 39.21 13.23
C ASP A 447 9.47 39.55 12.17
N ILE A 448 8.32 38.88 12.22
CA ILE A 448 7.24 39.06 11.25
C ILE A 448 6.55 40.41 11.43
N GLU A 449 6.53 40.97 12.64
CA GLU A 449 5.88 42.25 12.92
C GLU A 449 6.70 43.42 12.41
N GLU A 450 8.03 43.35 12.51
CA GLU A 450 8.92 44.33 11.87
C GLU A 450 8.75 44.33 10.34
N VAL A 451 8.74 43.15 9.71
CA VAL A 451 8.58 43.03 8.25
C VAL A 451 7.20 43.52 7.77
N LYS A 452 6.14 43.33 8.57
CA LYS A 452 4.82 43.90 8.31
C LYS A 452 4.87 45.43 8.28
N LYS A 453 5.50 46.06 9.27
CA LYS A 453 5.67 47.52 9.34
C LYS A 453 6.45 48.06 8.13
N GLU A 454 7.55 47.40 7.74
CA GLU A 454 8.28 47.80 6.53
C GLU A 454 7.41 47.75 5.27
N ASN A 455 6.60 46.69 5.13
CA ASN A 455 5.69 46.57 4.00
C ASN A 455 4.59 47.63 4.01
N GLU A 456 4.10 48.03 5.17
CA GLU A 456 3.16 49.14 5.32
C GLU A 456 3.79 50.46 4.85
N ILE A 457 5.00 50.77 5.28
CA ILE A 457 5.74 51.96 4.81
C ILE A 457 5.91 51.94 3.28
N ILE A 458 6.24 50.79 2.68
CA ILE A 458 6.35 50.68 1.21
C ILE A 458 5.01 50.86 0.50
N LYS A 459 3.90 50.37 1.09
CA LYS A 459 2.55 50.60 0.55
C LYS A 459 2.23 52.09 0.60
N GLU A 460 2.52 52.73 1.73
CA GLU A 460 2.36 54.16 1.93
C GLU A 460 3.16 54.95 0.90
N GLU A 461 4.47 54.77 0.79
CA GLU A 461 5.31 55.48 -0.19
C GLU A 461 4.80 55.34 -1.62
N LYS A 462 4.40 54.14 -2.04
CA LYS A 462 3.82 53.93 -3.37
C LYS A 462 2.51 54.65 -3.56
N LEU A 463 1.65 54.64 -2.55
CA LEU A 463 0.41 55.40 -2.56
C LEU A 463 0.72 56.89 -2.69
N ARG A 464 1.64 57.43 -1.89
CA ARG A 464 2.06 58.84 -1.99
C ARG A 464 2.61 59.18 -3.38
N ASP A 465 3.53 58.38 -3.92
CA ASP A 465 4.10 58.58 -5.27
C ASP A 465 3.01 58.54 -6.36
N PHE A 466 2.08 57.58 -6.22
CA PHE A 466 0.96 57.42 -7.13
C PHE A 466 0.01 58.62 -7.08
N TYR A 467 -0.37 59.07 -5.88
CA TYR A 467 -1.18 60.28 -5.68
C TYR A 467 -0.49 61.51 -6.25
N GLN A 468 0.80 61.69 -5.98
CA GLN A 468 1.58 62.82 -6.50
C GLN A 468 1.61 62.84 -8.03
N LYS A 469 1.74 61.68 -8.68
CA LYS A 469 1.72 61.56 -10.14
C LYS A 469 0.36 61.88 -10.74
N HIS A 470 -0.72 61.64 -10.01
CA HIS A 470 -2.09 61.83 -10.47
C HIS A 470 -2.77 63.04 -9.83
N ILE A 471 -2.01 63.93 -9.18
CA ILE A 471 -2.52 65.02 -8.35
C ILE A 471 -3.54 65.91 -9.09
N ASN A 472 -3.29 66.25 -10.36
CA ASN A 472 -4.22 67.04 -11.18
C ASN A 472 -5.54 66.30 -11.47
N LYS A 473 -5.48 64.98 -11.62
CA LYS A 473 -6.69 64.16 -11.80
C LYS A 473 -7.45 64.01 -10.49
N VAL A 474 -6.74 63.88 -9.36
CA VAL A 474 -7.35 63.89 -8.01
C VAL A 474 -8.08 65.21 -7.77
N GLU A 475 -7.43 66.34 -8.09
CA GLU A 475 -8.04 67.66 -8.01
C GLU A 475 -9.28 67.79 -8.91
N SER A 476 -9.19 67.30 -10.15
CA SER A 476 -10.34 67.28 -11.07
C SER A 476 -11.49 66.42 -10.54
N PHE A 477 -11.18 65.26 -9.95
CA PHE A 477 -12.18 64.37 -9.37
C PHE A 477 -12.82 64.98 -8.12
N ILE A 478 -12.03 65.64 -7.25
CA ILE A 478 -12.56 66.40 -6.11
C ILE A 478 -13.54 67.47 -6.60
N LYS A 479 -13.17 68.27 -7.62
CA LYS A 479 -14.06 69.28 -8.22
C LYS A 479 -15.33 68.67 -8.82
N GLU A 480 -15.22 67.49 -9.40
CA GLU A 480 -16.38 66.77 -9.94
C GLU A 480 -17.29 66.24 -8.84
N LEU A 481 -16.75 65.68 -7.77
CA LEU A 481 -17.52 65.27 -6.60
C LEU A 481 -18.18 66.47 -5.92
N GLU A 482 -17.48 67.61 -5.79
CA GLU A 482 -18.04 68.88 -5.28
C GLU A 482 -19.21 69.34 -6.15
N LYS A 483 -19.05 69.33 -7.48
CA LYS A 483 -20.12 69.67 -8.42
C LYS A 483 -21.30 68.71 -8.29
N LYS A 484 -21.04 67.41 -8.21
CA LYS A 484 -22.09 66.38 -8.07
C LYS A 484 -22.82 66.52 -6.74
N SER A 485 -22.12 66.76 -5.63
CA SER A 485 -22.74 67.03 -4.33
C SER A 485 -23.62 68.28 -4.38
N ALA A 486 -23.17 69.35 -5.03
CA ALA A 486 -23.98 70.56 -5.23
C ALA A 486 -25.22 70.29 -6.11
N GLU A 487 -25.09 69.49 -7.18
CA GLU A 487 -26.23 69.10 -8.03
C GLU A 487 -27.25 68.24 -7.27
N ILE A 488 -26.79 67.28 -6.46
CA ILE A 488 -27.66 66.46 -5.60
C ILE A 488 -28.37 67.35 -4.58
N ALA A 489 -27.64 68.22 -3.87
CA ALA A 489 -28.21 69.15 -2.89
C ALA A 489 -29.26 70.08 -3.53
N ASN A 490 -29.00 70.60 -4.74
CA ASN A 490 -29.95 71.42 -5.47
C ASN A 490 -31.20 70.64 -5.94
N LYS A 491 -31.04 69.37 -6.33
CA LYS A 491 -32.19 68.49 -6.64
C LYS A 491 -33.02 68.21 -5.39
N MET A 492 -32.37 68.02 -4.24
CA MET A 492 -33.07 67.78 -2.97
C MET A 492 -34.01 68.94 -2.60
N LEU A 493 -33.68 70.19 -2.95
CA LEU A 493 -34.56 71.36 -2.73
C LEU A 493 -35.90 71.30 -3.50
N GLN A 494 -36.02 70.40 -4.49
CA GLN A 494 -37.24 70.23 -5.30
C GLN A 494 -38.21 69.21 -4.69
N TYR A 495 -37.82 68.52 -3.62
CA TYR A 495 -38.59 67.46 -2.99
C TYR A 495 -38.84 67.78 -1.51
N ASP A 496 -39.97 67.29 -0.98
CA ASP A 496 -40.24 67.33 0.46
C ASP A 496 -39.29 66.37 1.20
N GLU A 497 -38.77 66.77 2.37
CA GLU A 497 -37.84 65.97 3.18
C GLU A 497 -38.40 64.60 3.58
N SER A 498 -39.73 64.46 3.58
CA SER A 498 -40.42 63.20 3.87
C SER A 498 -40.60 62.27 2.66
N SER A 499 -40.20 62.69 1.46
CA SER A 499 -40.31 61.91 0.23
C SER A 499 -39.23 60.84 0.10
N LYS A 500 -39.53 59.76 -0.62
CA LYS A 500 -38.55 58.70 -0.90
C LYS A 500 -37.40 59.20 -1.76
N GLU A 501 -37.72 60.08 -2.71
CA GLU A 501 -36.77 60.72 -3.60
C GLU A 501 -35.75 61.56 -2.82
N TYR A 502 -36.18 62.27 -1.78
CA TYR A 502 -35.27 62.99 -0.88
C TYR A 502 -34.37 62.02 -0.08
N GLU A 503 -34.92 60.92 0.45
CA GLU A 503 -34.14 59.94 1.22
C GLU A 503 -33.06 59.24 0.39
N GLU A 504 -33.37 58.91 -0.88
CA GLU A 504 -32.40 58.32 -1.82
C GLU A 504 -31.29 59.32 -2.18
N LEU A 505 -31.65 60.57 -2.49
CA LEU A 505 -30.68 61.63 -2.75
C LEU A 505 -29.82 61.95 -1.52
N ALA A 506 -30.38 61.90 -0.31
CA ALA A 506 -29.63 62.11 0.93
C ALA A 506 -28.60 61.00 1.19
N LYS A 507 -28.93 59.73 0.88
CA LYS A 507 -27.98 58.61 0.95
C LYS A 507 -26.86 58.76 -0.09
N GLU A 508 -27.22 59.15 -1.31
CA GLU A 508 -26.24 59.41 -2.36
C GLU A 508 -25.31 60.58 -1.97
N LEU A 509 -25.86 61.69 -1.46
CA LEU A 509 -25.09 62.84 -0.98
C LEU A 509 -24.16 62.44 0.17
N THR A 510 -24.66 61.70 1.16
CA THR A 510 -23.85 61.23 2.30
C THR A 510 -22.69 60.35 1.83
N HIS A 511 -22.94 59.47 0.87
CA HIS A 511 -21.89 58.65 0.28
C HIS A 511 -20.88 59.51 -0.48
N ASN A 512 -21.36 60.43 -1.32
CA ASN A 512 -20.53 61.32 -2.13
C ASN A 512 -19.65 62.23 -1.26
N ASP A 513 -20.22 62.83 -0.21
CA ASP A 513 -19.51 63.70 0.73
C ASP A 513 -18.51 62.92 1.59
N SER A 514 -18.82 61.69 1.99
CA SER A 514 -17.86 60.83 2.69
C SER A 514 -16.62 60.53 1.83
N VAL A 515 -16.85 60.27 0.53
CA VAL A 515 -15.77 60.08 -0.46
C VAL A 515 -15.01 61.39 -0.65
N LEU A 516 -15.72 62.51 -0.90
CA LEU A 516 -15.14 63.84 -1.06
C LEU A 516 -14.26 64.24 0.13
N VAL A 517 -14.74 64.10 1.37
CA VAL A 517 -13.97 64.41 2.58
C VAL A 517 -12.70 63.56 2.66
N SER A 518 -12.80 62.27 2.31
CA SER A 518 -11.65 61.38 2.31
C SER A 518 -10.58 61.81 1.29
N PHE A 519 -11.01 62.19 0.08
CA PHE A 519 -10.10 62.65 -0.99
C PHE A 519 -9.56 64.06 -0.75
N SER A 520 -10.39 64.99 -0.25
CA SER A 520 -9.98 66.35 0.10
C SER A 520 -8.99 66.34 1.26
N ASN A 521 -9.20 65.52 2.29
CA ASN A 521 -8.21 65.38 3.37
C ASN A 521 -6.88 64.78 2.85
N ALA A 522 -6.95 63.77 1.97
CA ALA A 522 -5.77 63.21 1.34
C ALA A 522 -5.01 64.25 0.49
N TYR A 523 -5.74 65.11 -0.25
CA TYR A 523 -5.19 66.13 -1.15
C TYR A 523 -4.63 67.34 -0.39
N TYR A 524 -5.43 67.98 0.47
CA TYR A 524 -5.05 69.23 1.14
C TYR A 524 -4.12 69.03 2.33
N ASN A 525 -4.24 67.94 3.07
CA ASN A 525 -3.39 67.68 4.24
C ASN A 525 -2.18 66.78 3.92
N ASN A 526 -2.05 66.36 2.65
CA ASN A 526 -1.01 65.43 2.22
C ASN A 526 -1.04 64.08 3.00
N GLU A 527 -2.22 63.74 3.54
CA GLU A 527 -2.48 62.56 4.38
C GLU A 527 -3.08 61.41 3.55
N VAL A 528 -2.42 61.08 2.44
CA VAL A 528 -2.82 60.01 1.50
C VAL A 528 -3.05 58.65 2.19
N PHE A 529 -2.45 58.44 3.36
CA PHE A 529 -2.44 57.17 4.10
C PHE A 529 -3.71 56.88 4.91
N ARG A 530 -4.67 57.81 4.97
CA ARG A 530 -5.94 57.60 5.69
C ARG A 530 -7.07 57.01 4.85
N LEU A 531 -6.80 56.74 3.57
CA LEU A 531 -7.77 56.11 2.70
C LEU A 531 -7.86 54.62 3.02
N ASN A 532 -9.04 54.19 3.47
CA ASN A 532 -9.32 52.77 3.66
C ASN A 532 -9.31 52.03 2.30
N ALA A 533 -9.24 50.69 2.35
CA ALA A 533 -9.17 49.85 1.15
C ALA A 533 -10.31 50.12 0.14
N LYS A 534 -11.51 50.44 0.64
CA LYS A 534 -12.69 50.75 -0.18
C LYS A 534 -12.53 52.06 -0.95
N ASN A 535 -11.96 53.09 -0.31
CA ASN A 535 -11.67 54.37 -0.95
C ASN A 535 -10.49 54.27 -1.93
N LEU A 536 -9.56 53.34 -1.71
CA LEU A 536 -8.47 53.02 -2.64
C LEU A 536 -9.01 52.38 -3.93
N GLU A 537 -9.93 51.41 -3.83
CA GLU A 537 -10.57 50.78 -5.00
C GLU A 537 -11.39 51.79 -5.81
N LEU A 538 -12.13 52.68 -5.12
CA LEU A 538 -12.84 53.79 -5.75
C LEU A 538 -11.85 54.71 -6.49
N PHE A 539 -10.70 55.03 -5.88
CA PHE A 539 -9.68 55.84 -6.54
C PHE A 539 -9.12 55.20 -7.81
N GLU A 540 -8.75 53.92 -7.75
CA GLU A 540 -8.20 53.21 -8.90
C GLU A 540 -9.22 53.12 -10.02
N LYS A 541 -10.49 52.90 -9.71
CA LYS A 541 -11.57 52.92 -10.69
C LYS A 541 -11.72 54.32 -11.30
N TYR A 542 -12.06 55.33 -10.50
CA TYR A 542 -12.47 56.63 -11.04
C TYR A 542 -11.32 57.45 -11.64
N VAL A 543 -10.17 57.47 -11.00
CA VAL A 543 -9.06 58.37 -11.39
C VAL A 543 -8.14 57.74 -12.45
N ILE A 544 -8.08 56.41 -12.51
CA ILE A 544 -7.25 55.70 -13.50
C ILE A 544 -8.05 55.29 -14.72
N SER A 545 -9.18 54.59 -14.56
CA SER A 545 -9.94 54.10 -15.72
C SER A 545 -10.80 55.19 -16.37
N GLY A 546 -11.07 56.29 -15.66
CA GLY A 546 -11.95 57.35 -16.15
C GLY A 546 -13.42 56.91 -16.28
N GLU A 547 -13.77 55.77 -15.68
CA GLU A 547 -15.14 55.27 -15.61
C GLU A 547 -15.84 55.93 -14.42
N LEU A 548 -16.64 56.97 -14.69
CA LEU A 548 -17.67 57.45 -13.77
C LEU A 548 -18.86 56.50 -13.70
#